data_AF-A0A486QFQ9-F1
#
_entry.id   AF-A0A486QFQ9-F1
#
_cell.length_a   1.000
_cell.length_b   1.000
_cell.length_c   1.000
_cell.angle_alpha   90.00
_cell.angle_beta   90.00
_cell.angle_gamma   90.00
#
_symmetry.space_group_name_H-M   'P 1'
#
loop_
_entity.id
_entity.type
_entity.pdbx_description
1 polymer ?
#
loop_
_entity_poly.entity_id
_entity_poly.type
_entity_poly.pdbx_seq_one_letter_code
_entity_poly.pdbx_strand_id
1 'polypeptide(L)'
;MDSLFEWLKSGEYLPVFMRDFHDQKDLFKAMHNTIENADQNGNARDGHIYVVDTFLWYMARCGYTLQKSRKKVEFKDMQDDIDRFKREITDAFSKMLSNK
;
A
#
# COMPACT_ATOMS: atom_id res chain seq x y z
N MET A 1 10.24 -15.69 -14.42
CA MET A 1 9.77 -14.60 -13.55
C MET A 1 8.27 -14.76 -13.38
N ASP A 2 7.74 -14.62 -12.17
CA ASP A 2 6.31 -14.76 -11.89
C ASP A 2 5.51 -13.72 -12.71
N SER A 3 4.45 -14.16 -13.39
CA SER A 3 3.58 -13.31 -14.20
C SER A 3 2.95 -12.16 -13.38
N LEU A 4 2.68 -12.39 -12.10
CA LEU A 4 2.22 -11.37 -11.18
C LEU A 4 3.32 -10.32 -10.94
N PHE A 5 4.55 -10.77 -10.71
CA PHE A 5 5.69 -9.88 -10.47
C PHE A 5 5.98 -8.96 -11.66
N GLU A 6 5.96 -9.49 -12.89
CA GLU A 6 6.15 -8.68 -14.09
C GLU A 6 5.04 -7.63 -14.26
N TRP A 7 3.78 -8.00 -13.97
CA TRP A 7 2.68 -7.05 -14.01
C TRP A 7 2.79 -5.97 -12.94
N LEU A 8 3.20 -6.32 -11.71
CA LEU A 8 3.48 -5.33 -10.65
C LEU A 8 4.62 -4.40 -11.06
N LYS A 9 5.70 -4.92 -11.65
CA LYS A 9 6.82 -4.10 -12.12
C LYS A 9 6.43 -3.14 -13.25
N SER A 10 5.44 -3.50 -14.07
CA SER A 10 4.96 -2.67 -15.16
C SER A 10 4.19 -1.41 -14.72
N GLY A 11 3.68 -1.36 -13.47
CA GLY A 11 2.86 -0.26 -12.98
C GLY A 11 1.45 -0.18 -13.61
N GLU A 12 1.05 -1.18 -14.41
CA GLU A 12 -0.25 -1.18 -15.10
C GLU A 12 -1.47 -1.18 -14.18
N TYR A 13 -1.30 -1.45 -12.88
CA TYR A 13 -2.36 -1.35 -11.87
C TYR A 13 -2.72 0.10 -11.51
N LEU A 14 -1.95 1.09 -11.96
CA LEU A 14 -2.24 2.51 -11.81
C LEU A 14 -2.83 3.10 -13.12
N PRO A 15 -3.61 4.19 -13.07
CA PRO A 15 -3.93 5.01 -14.24
C PRO A 15 -2.69 5.60 -14.92
N VAL A 16 -2.74 5.88 -16.22
CA VAL A 16 -1.58 6.39 -17.00
C VAL A 16 -0.97 7.64 -16.37
N PHE A 17 -1.78 8.62 -15.97
CA PHE A 17 -1.32 9.86 -15.33
C PHE A 17 -0.65 9.66 -13.96
N MET A 18 -0.74 8.45 -13.38
CA MET A 18 -0.07 8.08 -12.13
C MET A 18 1.15 7.18 -12.38
N ARG A 19 1.36 6.69 -13.61
CA ARG A 19 2.50 5.83 -13.96
C ARG A 19 3.74 6.64 -14.28
N ASP A 20 3.59 7.85 -14.83
CA ASP A 20 4.71 8.73 -15.12
C ASP A 20 5.23 9.36 -13.82
N PHE A 21 6.52 9.14 -13.55
CA PHE A 21 7.22 9.67 -12.39
C PHE A 21 7.15 11.21 -12.31
N HIS A 22 7.11 11.89 -13.45
CA HIS A 22 6.98 13.35 -13.49
C HIS A 22 5.58 13.80 -13.06
N ASP A 23 4.52 13.10 -13.48
CA ASP A 23 3.14 13.40 -13.11
C ASP A 23 2.82 13.02 -11.65
N GLN A 24 3.47 11.99 -11.11
CA GLN A 24 3.35 11.61 -9.69
C GLN A 24 3.72 12.77 -8.77
N LYS A 25 4.76 13.55 -9.11
CA LYS A 25 5.22 14.66 -8.27
C LYS A 25 4.14 15.74 -8.11
N ASP A 26 3.43 16.07 -9.17
CA ASP A 26 2.40 17.10 -9.14
C ASP A 26 1.13 16.60 -8.44
N LEU A 27 0.80 15.30 -8.57
CA LEU A 27 -0.23 14.66 -7.75
C LEU A 27 0.10 14.77 -6.25
N PHE A 28 1.31 14.40 -5.85
CA PHE A 28 1.71 14.45 -4.44
C PHE A 28 1.73 15.88 -3.89
N LYS A 29 2.19 16.86 -4.66
CA LYS A 29 2.10 18.28 -4.27
C LYS A 29 0.66 18.74 -4.12
N ALA A 30 -0.23 18.37 -5.05
CA ALA A 30 -1.64 18.73 -4.99
C ALA A 30 -2.31 18.12 -3.75
N MET A 31 -2.01 16.86 -3.45
CA MET A 31 -2.46 16.20 -2.23
C MET A 31 -1.95 16.89 -0.97
N HIS A 32 -0.65 17.16 -0.89
CA HIS A 32 -0.01 17.81 0.25
C HIS A 32 -0.59 19.22 0.48
N ASN A 33 -0.76 20.02 -0.56
CA ASN A 33 -1.39 21.34 -0.47
C ASN A 33 -2.88 21.27 -0.08
N THR A 34 -3.58 20.18 -0.41
CA THR A 34 -5.00 20.02 -0.06
C THR A 34 -5.17 19.60 1.41
N ILE A 35 -4.15 19.01 2.02
CA ILE A 35 -4.23 18.40 3.35
C ILE A 35 -3.26 19.11 4.27
N GLU A 36 -3.78 20.13 4.96
CA GLU A 36 -3.03 21.13 5.76
C GLU A 36 -2.25 20.54 6.95
N ASN A 37 -2.46 19.26 7.30
CA ASN A 37 -1.82 18.59 8.44
C ASN A 37 -0.75 17.54 8.06
N ALA A 38 -0.31 17.52 6.81
CA ALA A 38 0.67 16.51 6.34
C ALA A 38 1.98 16.49 7.13
N ASP A 39 2.42 17.65 7.61
CA ASP A 39 3.69 17.82 8.33
C ASP A 39 3.57 17.58 9.86
N GLN A 40 2.36 17.28 10.36
CA GLN A 40 2.11 17.11 11.79
C GLN A 40 2.23 15.66 12.27
N ASN A 41 2.66 14.73 11.41
CA ASN A 41 2.80 13.32 11.75
C ASN A 41 4.04 13.07 12.63
N GLY A 42 3.81 12.52 13.82
CA GLY A 42 4.83 12.43 14.89
C GLY A 42 6.01 11.50 14.62
N ASN A 43 5.90 10.51 13.72
CA ASN A 43 7.02 9.64 13.32
C ASN A 43 6.87 9.13 11.87
N ALA A 44 7.95 8.58 11.29
CA ALA A 44 7.97 8.12 9.89
C ALA A 44 6.99 6.97 9.59
N ARG A 45 6.65 6.12 10.58
CA ARG A 45 5.66 5.05 10.43
C ARG A 45 4.25 5.63 10.35
N ASP A 46 3.94 6.61 11.19
CA ASP A 46 2.70 7.37 11.14
C ASP A 46 2.64 8.15 9.82
N GLY A 47 3.77 8.66 9.33
CA GLY A 47 3.90 9.22 7.99
C GLY A 47 3.55 8.24 6.86
N HIS A 48 3.96 6.97 6.96
CA HIS A 48 3.59 5.95 5.96
C HIS A 48 2.11 5.55 5.99
N ILE A 49 1.51 5.37 7.17
CA ILE A 49 0.08 5.10 7.31
C ILE A 49 -0.73 6.31 6.82
N TYR A 50 -0.29 7.51 7.21
CA TYR A 50 -0.83 8.76 6.73
C TYR A 50 -0.80 8.85 5.21
N VAL A 51 0.31 8.51 4.54
CA VAL A 51 0.41 8.60 3.08
C VAL A 51 -0.60 7.68 2.39
N VAL A 52 -0.79 6.44 2.87
CA VAL A 52 -1.76 5.51 2.28
C VAL A 52 -3.20 5.99 2.49
N ASP A 53 -3.55 6.37 3.72
CA ASP A 53 -4.91 6.82 4.03
C ASP A 53 -5.24 8.16 3.36
N THR A 54 -4.29 9.09 3.36
CA THR A 54 -4.37 10.38 2.66
C THR A 54 -4.54 10.18 1.17
N PHE A 55 -3.76 9.27 0.58
CA PHE A 55 -3.89 8.93 -0.83
C PHE A 55 -5.29 8.38 -1.13
N LEU A 56 -5.73 7.36 -0.39
CA LEU A 56 -7.06 6.76 -0.60
C LEU A 56 -8.19 7.77 -0.38
N TRP A 57 -8.08 8.63 0.63
CA TRP A 57 -9.03 9.71 0.89
C TRP A 57 -9.07 10.73 -0.24
N TYR A 58 -7.90 11.19 -0.71
CA TYR A 58 -7.83 12.14 -1.83
C TYR A 58 -8.40 11.53 -3.11
N MET A 59 -8.11 10.26 -3.36
CA MET A 59 -8.69 9.51 -4.47
C MET A 59 -10.21 9.44 -4.36
N ALA A 60 -10.75 9.12 -3.19
CA ALA A 60 -12.20 9.14 -2.94
C ALA A 60 -12.81 10.54 -3.15
N ARG A 61 -12.14 11.60 -2.67
CA ARG A 61 -12.53 13.00 -2.93
C ARG A 61 -12.61 13.31 -4.43
N CYS A 62 -11.73 12.72 -5.24
CA CYS A 62 -11.72 12.86 -6.69
C CYS A 62 -12.66 11.86 -7.42
N GLY A 63 -13.52 11.14 -6.69
CA GLY A 63 -14.51 10.21 -7.26
C GLY A 63 -13.99 8.81 -7.58
N TYR A 64 -12.77 8.47 -7.15
CA TYR A 64 -12.19 7.14 -7.34
C TYR A 64 -12.61 6.18 -6.21
N THR A 65 -12.67 4.89 -6.52
CA THR A 65 -12.90 3.82 -5.54
C THR A 65 -11.85 2.73 -5.72
N LEU A 66 -11.48 2.07 -4.62
CA LEU A 66 -10.61 0.90 -4.68
C LEU A 66 -11.40 -0.30 -5.21
N GLN A 67 -10.88 -0.94 -6.26
CA GLN A 67 -11.52 -2.08 -6.89
C GLN A 67 -10.50 -3.19 -7.13
N LYS A 68 -10.93 -4.45 -6.97
CA LYS A 68 -10.07 -5.61 -7.29
C LYS A 68 -9.77 -5.63 -8.79
N SER A 69 -8.50 -5.81 -9.13
CA SER A 69 -8.05 -5.89 -10.53
C SER A 69 -8.73 -7.03 -11.28
N ARG A 70 -8.99 -6.80 -12.57
CA ARG A 70 -9.53 -7.80 -13.51
C ARG A 70 -8.45 -8.40 -14.43
N LYS A 71 -7.18 -8.06 -14.23
CA LYS A 71 -6.06 -8.60 -15.02
C LYS A 71 -6.01 -10.13 -14.86
N LYS A 72 -5.73 -10.85 -15.94
CA LYS A 72 -5.57 -12.30 -15.93
C LYS A 72 -4.17 -12.68 -15.46
N VAL A 73 -3.91 -12.52 -14.16
CA VAL A 73 -2.69 -12.98 -13.48
C VAL A 73 -3.10 -13.74 -12.22
N GLU A 74 -2.23 -14.63 -11.77
CA GLU A 74 -2.43 -15.34 -10.50
C GLU A 74 -2.16 -14.37 -9.34
N PHE A 75 -3.22 -13.92 -8.67
CA PHE A 75 -3.10 -13.04 -7.52
C PHE A 75 -2.84 -13.83 -6.24
N LYS A 76 -2.06 -13.24 -5.33
CA LYS A 76 -1.89 -13.80 -3.98
C LYS A 76 -3.18 -13.66 -3.16
N ASP A 77 -3.39 -14.62 -2.26
CA ASP A 77 -4.42 -14.52 -1.23
C ASP A 77 -3.88 -13.76 -0.02
N MET A 78 -4.53 -12.66 0.33
CA MET A 78 -4.17 -11.85 1.49
C MET A 78 -4.44 -12.60 2.80
N GLN A 79 -5.43 -13.49 2.83
CA GLN A 79 -5.74 -14.28 4.01
C GLN A 79 -4.60 -15.24 4.35
N ASP A 80 -4.00 -15.86 3.33
CA ASP A 80 -2.82 -16.73 3.51
C ASP A 80 -1.64 -15.97 4.13
N ASP A 81 -1.43 -14.73 3.70
CA ASP A 81 -0.38 -13.86 4.25
C ASP A 81 -0.67 -13.47 5.71
N ILE A 82 -1.92 -13.12 6.02
CA ILE A 82 -2.36 -12.81 7.39
C ILE A 82 -2.17 -14.02 8.31
N ASP A 83 -2.58 -15.20 7.87
CA ASP A 83 -2.53 -16.41 8.69
C ASP A 83 -1.09 -16.91 8.85
N ARG A 84 -0.25 -16.76 7.82
CA ARG A 84 1.20 -17.01 7.92
C ARG A 84 1.83 -16.10 8.97
N PHE A 85 1.56 -14.80 8.93
CA PHE A 85 2.08 -13.84 9.90
C PHE A 85 1.65 -14.18 11.34
N LYS A 86 0.37 -14.51 11.55
CA LYS A 86 -0.13 -14.93 12.87
C LYS A 86 0.59 -16.18 13.41
N ARG A 87 0.83 -17.17 12.54
CA ARG A 87 1.59 -18.38 12.91
C ARG A 87 3.02 -18.04 13.30
N GLU A 88 3.72 -17.24 12.49
CA GLU A 88 5.10 -16.82 12.76
C GLU A 88 5.25 -16.11 14.10
N ILE A 89 4.31 -15.22 14.46
CA ILE A 89 4.29 -14.56 15.77
C ILE A 89 4.06 -15.57 16.89
N THR A 90 3.11 -16.48 16.72
CA THR A 90 2.77 -17.50 17.74
C THR A 90 3.95 -18.42 18.01
N ASP A 91 4.65 -18.85 16.96
CA ASP A 91 5.83 -19.70 17.05
C ASP A 91 7.01 -18.96 17.71
N ALA A 92 7.24 -17.70 17.34
CA ALA A 92 8.27 -16.86 17.95
C ALA A 92 8.02 -16.66 19.45
N PHE A 93 6.77 -16.40 19.84
CA PHE A 93 6.38 -16.26 21.24
C PHE A 93 6.56 -17.56 22.03
N SER A 94 6.15 -18.69 21.45
CA SER A 94 6.30 -20.01 22.07
C SER A 94 7.77 -20.36 22.31
N LYS A 95 8.64 -20.11 21.32
CA LYS A 95 10.10 -20.31 21.46
C LYS A 95 10.71 -19.44 22.56
N MET A 96 10.23 -18.20 22.72
CA MET A 96 10.70 -17.30 23.77
C MET A 96 10.30 -17.79 25.18
N LEU A 97 9.13 -18.40 25.32
CA LEU A 97 8.68 -19.01 26.58
C LEU A 97 9.39 -20.33 26.90
N SER A 98 9.72 -21.14 25.89
CA SER A 98 10.43 -22.41 26.09
C SER A 98 11.93 -22.27 26.33
N ASN A 99 12.51 -21.10 26.01
CA ASN A 99 13.93 -20.77 26.29
C ASN A 99 14.13 -20.03 27.63
N LYS A 100 13.11 -20.02 28.50
CA LYS A 100 13.16 -19.54 29.88
C LYS A 100 13.05 -20.71 30.84
#